data_AF-A0A419W5T3-F1
#
_entry.id   AF-A0A419W5T3-F1
#
_cell.length_a   1.000
_cell.length_b   1.000
_cell.length_c   1.000
_cell.angle_alpha   90.00
_cell.angle_beta   90.00
_cell.angle_gamma   90.00
#
_symmetry.space_group_name_H-M   'P 1'
#
loop_
_entity.id
_entity.type
_entity.pdbx_description
1 polymer ?
#
loop_
_entity_poly.entity_id
_entity_poly.type
_entity_poly.pdbx_seq_one_letter_code
_entity_poly.pdbx_strand_id
1 'polypeptide(L)' 'MKNKIKATIFLFVLAAGLALSACSNLRWGADAGVDVRFGPNGPKLDPHVGVDLYSGGRF' A
#
# COMPACT_ATOMS: atom_id res chain seq x y z
N MET A 1 -25.61 30.47 -8.36
CA MET A 1 -24.13 30.29 -8.45
C MET A 1 -23.50 30.00 -7.08
N LYS A 2 -23.86 30.73 -6.03
CA LYS A 2 -23.37 30.55 -4.65
C LYS A 2 -23.48 29.11 -4.10
N ASN A 3 -24.59 28.40 -4.37
CA ASN A 3 -24.79 27.02 -3.89
C ASN A 3 -23.93 25.99 -4.62
N LYS A 4 -23.64 26.22 -5.91
CA LYS A 4 -22.74 25.35 -6.70
C LYS A 4 -21.31 25.44 -6.18
N ILE A 5 -20.85 26.65 -5.87
CA ILE A 5 -19.52 26.89 -5.27
C ILE A 5 -19.39 26.20 -3.91
N LYS A 6 -20.41 26.31 -3.04
CA LYS A 6 -20.42 25.61 -1.75
C LYS A 6 -20.34 24.09 -1.90
N ALA A 7 -21.10 23.52 -2.85
CA ALA A 7 -21.06 22.10 -3.13
C ALA A 7 -19.69 21.64 -3.64
N THR A 8 -19.06 22.42 -4.53
CA THR A 8 -17.70 22.14 -5.02
C THR A 8 -16.67 22.18 -3.90
N ILE A 9 -16.72 23.18 -3.02
CA ILE A 9 -15.82 23.27 -1.86
C ILE A 9 -16.02 22.07 -0.94
N PHE A 10 -17.28 21.70 -0.67
CA PHE A 10 -17.58 20.53 0.16
C PHE A 10 -17.02 19.23 -0.43
N LEU A 11 -17.23 18.99 -1.73
CA LEU A 11 -16.67 17.83 -2.42
C LEU A 11 -15.15 17.80 -2.38
N PHE A 12 -14.51 18.96 -2.54
CA PHE A 12 -13.06 19.06 -2.47
C PHE A 12 -12.51 18.71 -1.09
N VAL A 13 -13.14 19.23 -0.02
CA VAL A 13 -12.77 18.90 1.36
C VAL A 13 -12.96 17.41 1.65
N LEU A 14 -14.06 16.82 1.16
CA LEU A 14 -14.34 15.40 1.32
C LEU A 14 -13.30 14.52 0.61
N ALA A 15 -12.95 14.86 -0.64
CA ALA A 15 -11.93 14.16 -1.41
C ALA A 15 -10.54 14.28 -0.76
N ALA A 16 -10.18 15.47 -0.26
CA ALA A 16 -8.93 15.68 0.45
C ALA A 16 -8.84 14.82 1.73
N GLY A 17 -9.94 14.72 2.49
CA GLY A 17 -10.00 13.87 3.68
C GLY A 17 -9.81 12.39 3.37
N LEU A 18 -10.42 11.89 2.29
CA LEU A 18 -10.28 10.51 1.82
C LEU A 18 -8.87 10.19 1.30
N ALA A 19 -8.23 11.13 0.61
CA ALA A 19 -6.86 10.96 0.13
C ALA A 19 -5.86 10.89 1.30
N LEU A 20 -6.03 11.73 2.31
CA LEU A 20 -5.18 11.74 3.52
C LEU A 20 -5.37 10.46 4.35
N SER A 21 -6.59 9.92 4.44
CA SER A 21 -6.84 8.66 5.14
C SER A 21 -6.25 7.46 4.39
N ALA A 22 -6.31 7.44 3.06
CA ALA A 22 -5.67 6.40 2.26
C ALA A 22 -4.14 6.43 2.40
N CYS A 23 -3.51 7.61 2.34
CA CYS A 23 -2.06 7.74 2.50
C CYS A 23 -1.57 7.45 3.92
N SER A 24 -2.34 7.80 4.95
CA SER A 24 -1.96 7.50 6.35
C SER A 24 -2.11 6.03 6.74
N ASN A 25 -2.89 5.25 5.96
CA ASN A 25 -3.01 3.80 6.12
C ASN A 25 -2.17 3.02 5.09
N LEU A 26 -1.40 3.70 4.23
CA LEU A 26 -0.44 3.04 3.35
C LEU A 26 0.74 2.56 4.18
N ARG A 27 0.90 1.24 4.25
CA ARG A 27 2.02 0.62 4.96
C ARG A 27 2.94 -0.03 3.94
N TRP A 28 4.22 0.15 4.15
CA TRP A 28 5.27 -0.42 3.32
C TRP A 28 6.13 -1.31 4.20
N GLY A 29 6.48 -2.47 3.67
CA GLY A 29 7.38 -3.42 4.32
C GLY A 29 8.52 -3.75 3.38
N ALA A 30 9.74 -3.74 3.89
CA ALA A 30 10.87 -4.35 3.21
C ALA A 30 10.95 -5.80 3.68
N ASP A 31 11.00 -6.73 2.72
CA ASP A 31 11.20 -8.14 2.96
C ASP A 31 12.53 -8.56 2.33
N ALA A 32 13.34 -9.27 3.10
CA ALA A 32 14.62 -9.79 2.63
C ALA A 32 14.81 -11.18 3.24
N GLY A 33 14.97 -12.17 2.36
CA GLY A 33 14.96 -13.58 2.74
C GLY A 33 15.81 -14.43 1.81
N VAL A 34 15.95 -15.69 2.19
CA VAL A 34 16.59 -16.72 1.36
C VAL A 34 15.68 -17.92 1.35
N ASP A 35 15.15 -18.24 0.17
CA ASP A 35 14.36 -19.44 -0.02
C ASP A 35 15.30 -20.63 -0.24
N VAL A 36 15.02 -21.73 0.47
CA VAL A 36 15.73 -22.99 0.28
C VAL A 36 14.84 -23.93 -0.52
N ARG A 37 15.21 -24.19 -1.77
CA ARG A 37 14.50 -25.11 -2.65
C ARG A 37 15.22 -26.44 -2.69
N PHE A 38 14.60 -27.48 -2.16
CA PHE A 38 15.14 -28.85 -2.23
C PHE A 38 14.69 -29.52 -3.53
N GLY A 39 15.65 -30.06 -4.30
CA GLY A 39 15.38 -30.80 -5.51
C GLY A 39 16.32 -32.00 -5.69
N PRO A 40 16.11 -32.83 -6.72
CA PRO A 40 16.91 -34.03 -6.98
C PRO A 40 18.42 -33.75 -7.20
N ASN A 41 18.78 -32.49 -7.48
CA ASN A 41 20.17 -32.03 -7.64
C ASN A 41 20.72 -31.33 -6.38
N GLY A 42 20.08 -31.50 -5.21
CA GLY A 42 20.47 -30.89 -3.95
C GLY A 42 19.71 -29.61 -3.59
N PRO A 43 19.98 -29.02 -2.41
CA PRO A 43 19.38 -27.77 -1.98
C PRO A 43 19.94 -26.59 -2.78
N LYS A 44 19.04 -25.77 -3.33
CA LYS A 44 19.38 -24.52 -4.01
C LYS A 44 18.90 -23.35 -3.16
N LEU A 45 19.79 -22.41 -2.88
CA LEU A 45 19.49 -21.17 -2.18
C LEU A 45 19.07 -20.12 -3.21
N ASP A 46 17.95 -19.47 -2.98
CA ASP A 46 17.40 -18.42 -3.83
C ASP A 46 17.15 -17.17 -2.97
N PRO A 47 18.12 -16.24 -2.89
CA PRO A 47 17.95 -15.00 -2.13
C PRO A 47 16.98 -14.06 -2.84
N HIS A 48 16.08 -13.46 -2.10
CA HIS A 48 15.15 -12.46 -2.61
C HIS A 48 15.14 -11.21 -1.73
N VAL A 49 14.88 -10.07 -2.37
CA VAL A 49 14.61 -8.80 -1.71
C VAL A 49 13.37 -8.20 -2.37
N GLY A 50 12.33 -8.02 -1.57
CA GLY A 50 11.04 -7.48 -1.99
C GLY A 50 10.71 -6.19 -1.26
N VAL A 51 9.94 -5.33 -1.92
CA VAL A 51 9.28 -4.19 -1.27
C VAL A 51 7.81 -4.35 -1.53
N ASP A 52 7.06 -4.63 -0.47
CA ASP A 52 5.61 -4.79 -0.56
C ASP A 52 4.91 -3.51 -0.12
N LEU A 53 4.06 -3.02 -1.00
CA LEU A 53 3.10 -1.96 -0.74
C LEU A 53 1.76 -2.61 -0.50
N TYR A 54 1.28 -2.57 0.74
CA TYR A 54 -0.04 -3.09 1.06
C TYR A 54 -0.92 -1.99 1.66
N SER A 55 -2.12 -1.86 1.10
CA SER A 55 -3.19 -1.02 1.65
C SER A 55 -3.88 -1.82 2.76
N GLY A 56 -3.21 -1.93 3.91
CA GLY A 56 -3.75 -2.57 5.11
C GLY A 56 -4.62 -1.59 5.87
N GLY A 57 -5.88 -1.43 5.45
CA GLY A 57 -6.89 -0.79 6.30
C GLY A 57 -6.94 -1.50 7.65
N ARG A 58 -6.88 -0.75 8.74
CA ARG A 58 -7.08 -1.31 10.08
C ARG A 58 -8.53 -1.80 10.19
N PHE A 59 -8.71 -3.11 10.25
CA PHE A 59 -9.87 -3.73 10.89
C PHE A 59 -9.39 -4.39 12.17
#